data_AF-A0A257PGT6-F1
#
_entry.id   AF-A0A257PGT6-F1
#
_cell.length_a   1.000
_cell.length_b   1.000
_cell.length_c   1.000
_cell.angle_alpha   90.00
_cell.angle_beta   90.00
_cell.angle_gamma   90.00
#
_symmetry.space_group_name_H-M   'P 1'
#
loop_
_entity.id
_entity.type
_entity.pdbx_description
1 polymer ?
#
loop_
_entity_poly.entity_id
_entity_poly.type
_entity_poly.pdbx_seq_one_letter_code
_entity_poly.pdbx_strand_id
1 'polypeptide(L)'
;DSGFSLFGNGGYNQAYTTAGHVNVQMAPQFTTNAGIIYDHNGIYASVIDEWTGGEYSGNSAVSQPGGHSPGGWYNPYNTVNVSAGYTFAHLMPHVNHLSVKLNVDNITNQNQYITDLGSDASGNPLYLKLTGVSAFFSVSVPMTF
;
A
#
# COMPACT_ATOMS: atom_id res chain seq x y z
N ASP A 1 -1.45 19.84 -20.70
CA ASP A 1 -2.62 19.37 -19.94
C ASP A 1 -2.40 19.63 -18.47
N SER A 2 -3.33 20.36 -17.85
CA SER A 2 -3.32 20.69 -16.43
C SER A 2 -4.68 20.34 -15.83
N GLY A 3 -4.69 19.93 -14.56
CA GLY A 3 -5.92 19.66 -13.82
C GLY A 3 -5.92 18.29 -13.16
N PHE A 4 -7.11 17.68 -13.12
CA PHE A 4 -7.34 16.44 -12.39
C PHE A 4 -7.17 15.22 -13.30
N SER A 5 -6.42 14.23 -12.81
CA SER A 5 -6.32 12.90 -13.38
C SER A 5 -6.90 11.89 -12.40
N LEU A 6 -7.66 10.94 -12.93
CA LEU A 6 -8.22 9.81 -12.18
C LEU A 6 -7.58 8.54 -12.69
N PHE A 7 -7.26 7.62 -11.79
CA PHE A 7 -6.81 6.29 -12.16
C PHE A 7 -7.40 5.25 -11.23
N GLY A 8 -7.46 4.02 -11.73
CA GLY A 8 -7.75 2.87 -10.90
C GLY A 8 -7.45 1.57 -11.62
N ASN A 9 -7.10 0.56 -10.82
CA ASN A 9 -6.87 -0.81 -11.27
C ASN A 9 -7.35 -1.76 -10.19
N GLY A 10 -7.80 -2.94 -10.57
CA GLY A 10 -8.16 -3.96 -9.62
C GLY A 10 -8.25 -5.34 -10.25
N GLY A 11 -8.24 -6.35 -9.40
CA GLY A 11 -8.33 -7.75 -9.76
C GLY A 11 -9.14 -8.51 -8.73
N TYR A 12 -9.87 -9.51 -9.20
CA TYR A 12 -10.54 -10.51 -8.38
C TYR A 12 -9.80 -11.83 -8.52
N ASN A 13 -9.60 -12.55 -7.42
CA ASN A 13 -8.90 -13.82 -7.40
C ASN A 13 -9.70 -14.87 -6.65
N GLN A 14 -9.87 -16.03 -7.29
CA GLN A 14 -10.47 -17.20 -6.69
C GLN A 14 -9.51 -18.37 -6.87
N ALA A 15 -8.87 -18.78 -5.77
CA ALA A 15 -7.84 -19.80 -5.78
C ALA A 15 -8.17 -20.90 -4.77
N TYR A 16 -8.33 -22.13 -5.25
CA TYR A 16 -8.59 -23.32 -4.44
C TYR A 16 -7.97 -24.57 -5.07
N THR A 17 -7.70 -25.58 -4.23
CA THR A 17 -7.22 -26.89 -4.69
C THR A 17 -8.35 -27.68 -5.36
N THR A 18 -8.10 -28.28 -6.52
CA THR A 18 -9.14 -29.01 -7.27
C THR A 18 -9.57 -30.32 -6.61
N ALA A 19 -8.65 -31.02 -5.96
CA ALA A 19 -8.92 -32.30 -5.30
C ALA A 19 -9.68 -32.15 -3.97
N GLY A 20 -9.53 -31.03 -3.27
CA GLY A 20 -10.06 -30.83 -1.91
C GLY A 20 -10.93 -29.58 -1.71
N HIS A 21 -11.04 -28.72 -2.72
CA HIS A 21 -11.76 -27.43 -2.65
C HIS A 21 -11.32 -26.53 -1.48
N VAL A 22 -10.06 -26.67 -1.07
CA VAL A 22 -9.47 -25.85 0.00
C VAL A 22 -8.90 -24.58 -0.61
N ASN A 23 -9.25 -23.42 -0.06
CA ASN A 23 -8.74 -22.12 -0.50
C ASN A 23 -7.21 -22.07 -0.39
N VAL A 24 -6.58 -21.46 -1.39
CA VAL A 24 -5.12 -21.25 -1.40
C VAL A 24 -4.79 -20.12 -0.41
N GLN A 25 -3.70 -20.32 0.33
CA GLN A 25 -3.18 -19.36 1.31
C GLN A 25 -2.44 -18.23 0.60
N MET A 26 -2.30 -17.06 1.24
CA MET A 26 -1.64 -15.88 0.66
C MET A 26 -2.19 -15.46 -0.72
N ALA A 27 -3.50 -15.64 -0.90
CA ALA A 27 -4.21 -15.29 -2.11
C ALA A 27 -5.35 -14.33 -1.74
N PRO A 28 -5.11 -13.00 -1.76
CA PRO A 28 -6.15 -12.01 -1.52
C PRO A 28 -7.30 -12.22 -2.49
N GLN A 29 -8.52 -12.23 -1.98
CA GLN A 29 -9.72 -12.41 -2.82
C GLN A 29 -9.89 -11.30 -3.86
N PHE A 30 -9.37 -10.11 -3.57
CA PHE A 30 -9.27 -9.02 -4.53
C PHE A 30 -8.12 -8.09 -4.17
N THR A 31 -7.68 -7.31 -5.13
CA THR A 31 -6.84 -6.13 -4.91
C THR A 31 -7.41 -4.98 -5.73
N THR A 32 -7.41 -3.77 -5.19
CA THR A 32 -7.79 -2.59 -5.97
C THR A 32 -6.97 -1.39 -5.52
N ASN A 33 -6.69 -0.48 -6.44
CA ASN A 33 -6.07 0.80 -6.18
C ASN A 33 -6.85 1.83 -7.00
N ALA A 34 -7.20 2.96 -6.39
CA ALA A 34 -7.77 4.09 -7.08
C ALA A 34 -7.23 5.40 -6.52
N GLY A 35 -7.13 6.43 -7.36
CA GLY A 35 -6.61 7.70 -6.90
C GLY A 35 -6.96 8.88 -7.78
N ILE A 36 -6.75 10.05 -7.19
CA ILE A 36 -6.92 11.35 -7.80
C ILE A 36 -5.58 12.07 -7.72
N ILE A 37 -5.16 12.64 -8.84
CA ILE A 37 -3.97 13.48 -8.95
C ILE A 37 -4.40 14.84 -9.47
N TYR A 38 -3.96 15.90 -8.81
CA TYR A 38 -4.06 17.27 -9.27
C TYR A 38 -2.65 17.75 -9.63
N ASP A 39 -2.48 18.21 -10.86
CA ASP A 39 -1.24 18.85 -11.31
C ASP A 39 -1.58 20.12 -12.10
N HIS A 40 -1.20 21.27 -11.55
CA HIS A 40 -1.40 22.56 -12.22
C HIS A 40 -0.44 23.63 -11.69
N ASN A 41 0.21 24.33 -12.63
CA ASN A 41 1.09 25.47 -12.35
C ASN A 41 2.13 25.17 -11.26
N GLY A 42 2.76 24.00 -11.35
CA GLY A 42 3.78 23.55 -10.41
C GLY A 42 3.22 22.96 -9.11
N ILE A 43 1.93 23.11 -8.80
CA ILE A 43 1.30 22.45 -7.65
C ILE A 43 0.98 21.01 -8.03
N TYR A 44 1.47 20.08 -7.21
CA TYR A 44 1.13 18.67 -7.27
C TYR A 44 0.40 18.26 -5.99
N ALA A 45 -0.72 17.56 -6.10
CA ALA A 45 -1.36 16.89 -4.98
C ALA A 45 -1.92 15.54 -5.44
N SER A 46 -1.84 14.51 -4.60
CA SER A 46 -2.50 13.23 -4.89
C SER A 46 -3.06 12.56 -3.64
N VAL A 47 -4.14 11.83 -3.83
CA VAL A 47 -4.71 10.90 -2.84
C VAL A 47 -4.92 9.57 -3.55
N ILE A 48 -4.38 8.51 -2.96
CA ILE A 48 -4.39 7.15 -3.50
C ILE A 48 -4.90 6.23 -2.40
N ASP A 49 -5.88 5.39 -2.69
CA ASP A 49 -6.46 4.42 -1.77
C ASP A 49 -6.26 3.01 -2.32
N GLU A 50 -5.49 2.21 -1.58
CA GLU A 50 -5.08 0.87 -1.95
C GLU A 50 -5.76 -0.14 -1.05
N TRP A 51 -6.50 -1.09 -1.62
CA TRP A 51 -7.24 -2.12 -0.90
C TRP A 51 -6.71 -3.50 -1.22
N THR A 52 -6.57 -4.30 -0.17
CA THR A 52 -6.26 -5.72 -0.23
C THR A 52 -7.41 -6.48 0.42
N GLY A 53 -8.02 -7.38 -0.35
CA GLY A 53 -9.06 -8.28 0.12
C GLY A 53 -8.54 -9.27 1.16
N GLY A 54 -9.45 -9.89 1.89
CA GLY A 54 -9.06 -10.85 2.91
C GLY A 54 -8.43 -12.10 2.32
N GLU A 55 -7.58 -12.74 3.11
CA GLU A 55 -6.86 -13.94 2.71
C GLU A 55 -6.68 -14.92 3.87
N TYR A 56 -6.50 -16.20 3.51
CA TYR A 56 -6.26 -17.26 4.48
C TYR A 56 -4.77 -17.35 4.85
N SER A 57 -4.49 -17.48 6.15
CA SER A 57 -3.13 -17.70 6.67
C SER A 57 -2.50 -18.99 6.17
N GLY A 58 -1.18 -18.90 5.97
CA GLY A 58 -0.27 -19.99 5.64
C GLY A 58 -0.17 -21.09 6.70
N ASN A 59 -0.49 -20.77 7.95
CA ASN A 59 -0.08 -21.57 9.09
C ASN A 59 -1.24 -21.91 10.02
N SER A 60 -1.66 -23.17 9.96
CA SER A 60 -2.75 -23.70 10.78
C SER A 60 -2.40 -23.80 12.28
N ALA A 61 -1.11 -23.74 12.67
CA ALA A 61 -0.67 -23.86 14.06
C ALA A 61 -0.70 -22.53 14.84
N VAL A 62 -0.90 -21.40 14.17
CA VAL A 62 -0.72 -20.04 14.72
C VAL A 62 -2.05 -19.39 15.11
N SER A 63 -3.14 -20.16 15.12
CA SER A 63 -4.49 -19.66 15.41
C SER A 63 -4.71 -19.51 16.92
N GLN A 64 -4.47 -18.33 17.49
CA GLN A 64 -5.11 -17.99 18.77
C GLN A 64 -6.63 -17.92 18.60
N PRO A 65 -7.44 -18.20 19.65
CA PRO A 65 -8.89 -18.06 19.58
C PRO A 65 -9.26 -16.61 19.17
N GLY A 66 -9.63 -16.41 17.90
CA GLY A 66 -9.96 -15.09 17.33
C GLY A 66 -9.54 -14.79 15.89
N GLY A 67 -8.78 -15.64 15.17
CA GLY A 67 -8.56 -15.48 13.71
C GLY A 67 -9.41 -16.46 12.85
N HIS A 68 -9.35 -16.45 11.49
CA HIS A 68 -9.84 -17.50 10.52
C HIS A 68 -8.92 -18.05 9.35
N SER A 69 -8.20 -19.13 9.56
CA SER A 69 -7.55 -19.95 8.54
C SER A 69 -8.71 -20.90 8.23
N PRO A 70 -8.45 -22.16 8.00
CA PRO A 70 -9.15 -23.13 8.83
C PRO A 70 -8.61 -22.97 10.27
N GLY A 71 -8.83 -21.80 10.94
CA GLY A 71 -7.98 -21.31 12.06
C GLY A 71 -7.73 -19.77 12.24
N GLY A 72 -6.67 -19.09 11.67
CA GLY A 72 -6.43 -17.60 11.47
C GLY A 72 -6.55 -16.84 10.05
N TRP A 73 -7.30 -15.72 9.88
CA TRP A 73 -7.83 -15.04 8.64
C TRP A 73 -7.32 -13.64 8.71
N TYR A 74 -6.85 -13.13 7.59
CA TYR A 74 -6.49 -11.73 7.50
C TYR A 74 -7.67 -10.95 6.97
N ASN A 75 -8.13 -10.00 7.78
CA ASN A 75 -9.20 -9.11 7.38
C ASN A 75 -8.75 -8.26 6.18
N PRO A 76 -9.69 -7.91 5.29
CA PRO A 76 -9.43 -6.90 4.28
C PRO A 76 -8.91 -5.61 4.92
N TYR A 77 -8.06 -4.91 4.19
CA TYR A 77 -7.48 -3.66 4.66
C TYR A 77 -7.29 -2.70 3.51
N ASN A 78 -7.14 -1.43 3.87
CA ASN A 78 -6.74 -0.41 2.93
C ASN A 78 -5.72 0.55 3.53
N THR A 79 -4.90 1.14 2.67
CA THR A 79 -3.94 2.18 2.99
C THR A 79 -4.20 3.39 2.11
N VAL A 80 -4.36 4.55 2.75
CA VAL A 80 -4.53 5.83 2.06
C VAL A 80 -3.21 6.56 2.04
N ASN A 81 -2.68 6.81 0.85
CA ASN A 81 -1.42 7.51 0.63
C ASN A 81 -1.73 8.90 0.06
N VAL A 82 -1.11 9.93 0.64
CA VAL A 82 -1.27 11.30 0.17
C VAL A 82 0.07 11.88 -0.21
N SER A 83 0.06 12.82 -1.15
CA SER A 83 1.28 13.53 -1.51
C SER A 83 0.98 14.95 -1.90
N ALA A 84 1.89 15.86 -1.57
CA ALA A 84 1.83 17.25 -1.96
C ALA A 84 3.22 17.71 -2.39
N GLY A 85 3.29 18.55 -3.42
CA GLY A 85 4.54 19.06 -3.92
C GLY A 85 4.39 20.38 -4.66
N TYR A 86 5.51 21.06 -4.82
CA TYR A 86 5.60 22.26 -5.62
C TYR A 86 6.85 22.24 -6.49
N THR A 87 6.68 22.60 -7.76
CA THR A 87 7.76 22.79 -8.72
C THR A 87 7.95 24.26 -8.99
N PHE A 88 9.09 24.78 -8.58
CA PHE A 88 9.53 26.12 -8.90
C PHE A 88 10.15 26.14 -10.31
N ALA A 89 9.75 27.13 -11.11
CA ALA A 89 10.37 27.40 -12.41
C ALA A 89 11.33 28.58 -12.32
N HIS A 90 12.48 28.51 -12.99
CA HIS A 90 13.48 29.58 -13.11
C HIS A 90 13.96 30.18 -11.77
N LEU A 91 14.19 29.34 -10.76
CA LEU A 91 14.63 29.84 -9.46
C LEU A 91 16.08 30.38 -9.48
N MET A 92 16.92 29.86 -10.37
CA MET A 92 18.31 30.28 -10.57
C MET A 92 18.70 30.20 -12.06
N PRO A 93 19.72 30.96 -12.53
CA PRO A 93 20.09 31.02 -13.95
C PRO A 93 20.45 29.69 -14.62
N HIS A 94 20.79 28.66 -13.83
CA HIS A 94 21.16 27.32 -14.31
C HIS A 94 20.22 26.22 -13.78
N VAL A 95 19.14 26.59 -13.08
CA VAL A 95 18.16 25.65 -12.52
C VAL A 95 16.79 25.97 -13.12
N ASN A 96 16.47 25.27 -14.20
CA ASN A 96 15.20 25.46 -14.92
C ASN A 96 14.01 25.04 -14.04
N HIS A 97 14.16 23.93 -13.31
CA HIS A 97 13.12 23.39 -12.42
C HIS A 97 13.73 22.92 -11.10
N LEU A 98 13.06 23.21 -9.99
CA LEU A 98 13.32 22.66 -8.67
C LEU A 98 12.00 22.13 -8.12
N SER A 99 11.90 20.84 -7.83
CA SER A 99 10.69 20.24 -7.28
C SER A 99 10.92 19.82 -5.84
N VAL A 100 9.99 20.18 -4.96
CA VAL A 100 9.92 19.67 -3.59
C VAL A 100 8.64 18.88 -3.42
N LYS A 101 8.71 17.70 -2.78
CA LYS A 101 7.53 16.85 -2.58
C LYS A 101 7.59 16.15 -1.24
N LEU A 102 6.45 16.16 -0.54
CA LEU A 102 6.16 15.37 0.65
C LEU A 102 5.19 14.25 0.26
N ASN A 103 5.55 13.02 0.57
CA ASN A 103 4.68 11.85 0.45
C ASN A 103 4.42 11.34 1.87
N VAL A 104 3.16 11.05 2.18
CA VAL A 104 2.75 10.45 3.45
C VAL A 104 1.98 9.19 3.14
N ASP A 105 2.59 8.06 3.47
CA ASP A 105 2.01 6.75 3.25
C ASP A 105 1.19 6.34 4.47
N ASN A 106 0.06 5.68 4.22
CA ASN A 106 -0.85 5.18 5.24
C ASN A 106 -1.28 6.27 6.24
N ILE A 107 -1.80 7.40 5.73
CA ILE A 107 -2.19 8.57 6.56
C ILE A 107 -3.27 8.25 7.60
N THR A 108 -4.06 7.21 7.38
CA THR A 108 -5.08 6.71 8.33
C THR A 108 -4.51 5.86 9.45
N ASN A 109 -3.19 5.59 9.42
CA ASN A 109 -2.46 4.79 10.39
C ASN A 109 -3.02 3.37 10.56
N GLN A 110 -3.45 2.75 9.45
CA GLN A 110 -3.90 1.36 9.45
C GLN A 110 -2.73 0.44 9.83
N ASN A 111 -2.90 -0.42 10.82
CA ASN A 111 -1.77 -1.14 11.40
C ASN A 111 -2.09 -2.60 11.73
N GLN A 112 -2.82 -3.32 10.89
CA GLN A 112 -3.14 -4.71 11.17
C GLN A 112 -2.03 -5.69 10.79
N TYR A 113 -2.12 -6.91 11.33
CA TYR A 113 -1.29 -8.03 10.88
C TYR A 113 -1.73 -8.45 9.47
N ILE A 114 -0.76 -8.70 8.60
CA ILE A 114 -1.01 -9.02 7.18
C ILE A 114 -0.56 -10.42 6.81
N THR A 115 0.38 -10.99 7.54
CA THR A 115 0.84 -12.35 7.29
C THR A 115 1.58 -12.88 8.52
N ASP A 116 1.69 -14.19 8.61
CA ASP A 116 2.48 -14.91 9.60
C ASP A 116 3.74 -15.51 8.95
N LEU A 117 4.81 -15.65 9.73
CA LEU A 117 6.11 -16.15 9.26
C LEU A 117 6.52 -17.46 9.96
N GLY A 118 5.56 -18.19 10.53
CA GLY A 118 5.85 -19.35 11.36
C GLY A 118 6.06 -19.02 12.84
N SER A 119 6.91 -19.82 13.49
CA SER A 119 7.26 -19.65 14.90
C SER A 119 8.76 -19.52 15.09
N ASP A 120 9.18 -18.82 16.14
CA ASP A 120 10.58 -18.79 16.57
C ASP A 120 11.03 -20.13 17.19
N ALA A 121 12.32 -20.23 17.59
CA ALA A 121 12.88 -21.44 18.20
C ALA A 121 12.22 -21.84 19.53
N SER A 122 11.48 -20.94 20.16
CA SER A 122 10.71 -21.17 21.39
C SER A 122 9.24 -21.47 21.13
N GLY A 123 8.81 -21.51 19.86
CA GLY A 123 7.44 -21.78 19.45
C GLY A 123 6.53 -20.56 19.44
N ASN A 124 7.03 -19.34 19.68
CA ASN A 124 6.20 -18.14 19.63
C ASN A 124 5.87 -17.77 18.18
N PRO A 125 4.61 -17.47 17.86
CA PRO A 125 4.22 -17.10 16.51
C PRO A 125 4.81 -15.74 16.10
N LEU A 126 5.26 -15.65 14.85
CA LEU A 126 5.83 -14.44 14.26
C LEU A 126 4.86 -13.88 13.21
N TYR A 127 4.69 -12.56 13.21
CA TYR A 127 3.78 -11.86 12.30
C TYR A 127 4.43 -10.65 11.69
N LEU A 128 4.03 -10.33 10.45
CA LEU A 128 4.25 -9.03 9.85
C LEU A 128 3.01 -8.16 10.01
N LYS A 129 3.26 -6.90 10.35
CA LYS A 129 2.26 -5.88 10.57
C LYS A 129 2.45 -4.78 9.52
N LEU A 130 1.36 -4.16 9.08
CA LEU A 130 1.46 -2.96 8.26
C LEU A 130 2.29 -1.90 8.98
N THR A 131 3.20 -1.28 8.24
CA THR A 131 3.89 -0.07 8.69
C THR A 131 2.84 1.01 8.93
N GLY A 132 2.93 1.69 10.07
CA GLY A 132 2.09 2.85 10.36
C GLY A 132 2.43 4.05 9.44
N VAL A 133 1.97 5.23 9.84
CA VAL A 133 2.21 6.46 9.07
C VAL A 133 3.71 6.63 8.79
N SER A 134 4.06 6.81 7.52
CA SER A 134 5.44 7.05 7.07
C SER A 134 5.48 8.32 6.21
N ALA A 135 6.51 9.15 6.37
CA ALA A 135 6.62 10.42 5.65
C ALA A 135 7.98 10.54 4.95
N PHE A 136 7.94 10.88 3.67
CA PHE A 136 9.12 11.01 2.81
C PHE A 136 9.16 12.39 2.17
N PHE A 137 10.22 13.12 2.46
CA PHE A 137 10.51 14.40 1.83
C PHE A 137 11.54 14.20 0.71
N SER A 138 11.31 14.83 -0.43
CA SER A 138 12.19 14.74 -1.60
C SER A 138 12.39 16.10 -2.24
N VAL A 139 13.60 16.30 -2.77
CA VAL A 139 14.00 17.46 -3.56
C VAL A 139 14.58 16.92 -4.86
N SER A 140 14.09 17.42 -6.00
CA SER A 140 14.54 17.01 -7.33
C SER A 140 14.97 18.24 -8.14
N VAL A 141 16.13 18.13 -8.78
CA VAL A 141 16.70 19.13 -9.69
C VAL A 141 17.10 18.42 -10.97
N PRO A 142 16.30 18.50 -12.05
CA PRO A 142 16.73 17.98 -13.34
C PRO A 142 17.93 18.77 -13.86
N MET A 143 19.04 18.07 -14.10
CA MET A 143 20.22 18.62 -14.76
C MET A 143 20.11 18.33 -16.26
N THR A 144 20.28 19.36 -17.09
CA THR A 144 20.41 19.22 -18.54
C THR A 144 21.84 19.60 -18.90
N PHE A 145 22.52 18.72 -19.65
CA PHE A 145 23.91 18.88 -20.10
C PHE A 145 23.93 19.26 -21.58
#